data_AF-A0A937TLI7-F1
#
_entry.id   AF-A0A937TLI7-F1
#
_cell.length_a   1.000
_cell.length_b   1.000
_cell.length_c   1.000
_cell.angle_alpha   90.00
_cell.angle_beta   90.00
_cell.angle_gamma   90.00
#
_symmetry.space_group_name_H-M   'P 1'
#
loop_
_entity.id
_entity.type
_entity.pdbx_description
1 polymer ?
#
loop_
_entity_poly.entity_id
_entity_poly.type
_entity_poly.pdbx_seq_one_letter_code
_entity_poly.pdbx_strand_id
1 'polypeptide(L)'
;MPATPPPAFDLELSLDSLEKLTELNAGLIYFAHFGATDRVRESIDIAKDKLKTWNTIISQTFNEENFEAAFKKIRAQLYSELEPARESESLYQYLASGIVAMNVTGFLKYFQDKKTRIEMVKQ
;
A
#
# COMPACT_ATOMS: atom_id res chain seq x y z
N MET A 1 2.57 -4.39 5.81
CA MET A 1 1.58 -3.86 4.84
C MET A 1 1.81 -2.37 4.68
N PRO A 2 1.64 -1.78 3.48
CA PRO A 2 1.84 -0.35 3.30
C PRO A 2 0.71 0.45 3.98
N ALA A 3 1.03 1.62 4.53
CA ALA A 3 0.08 2.56 5.09
C ALA A 3 -0.29 3.60 4.02
N THR A 4 -1.43 3.40 3.36
CA THR A 4 -1.93 4.15 2.21
C THR A 4 -3.38 4.60 2.43
N PRO A 5 -3.73 5.25 3.55
CA PRO A 5 -5.09 5.67 3.80
C PRO A 5 -5.53 6.79 2.82
N PRO A 6 -6.81 6.84 2.42
CA PRO A 6 -7.37 7.99 1.72
C PRO A 6 -7.44 9.24 2.63
N PRO A 7 -7.65 10.44 2.07
CA PRO A 7 -7.76 10.75 0.64
C PRO A 7 -6.43 11.12 -0.03
N ALA A 8 -5.35 11.24 0.75
CA ALA A 8 -4.11 11.90 0.31
C ALA A 8 -3.02 10.94 -0.20
N PHE A 9 -3.27 9.63 -0.22
CA PHE A 9 -2.28 8.68 -0.73
C PHE A 9 -1.96 8.95 -2.20
N ASP A 10 -0.66 9.09 -2.51
CA ASP A 10 -0.14 9.16 -3.86
C ASP A 10 1.06 8.21 -4.00
N LEU A 11 0.94 7.24 -4.92
CA LEU A 11 1.93 6.19 -5.12
C LEU A 11 3.26 6.74 -5.66
N GLU A 12 3.20 7.66 -6.62
CA GLU A 12 4.38 8.21 -7.29
C GLU A 12 5.17 9.05 -6.30
N LEU A 13 4.47 9.93 -5.57
CA LEU A 13 5.08 10.73 -4.51
C LEU A 13 5.70 9.85 -3.41
N SER A 14 5.04 8.76 -3.03
CA SER A 14 5.54 7.84 -2.01
C SER A 14 6.83 7.13 -2.47
N LEU A 15 6.85 6.63 -3.71
CA LEU A 15 8.03 5.96 -4.28
C LEU A 15 9.20 6.94 -4.45
N ASP A 16 8.95 8.15 -4.94
CA ASP A 16 9.96 9.20 -5.08
C ASP A 16 10.53 9.62 -3.72
N SER A 17 9.69 9.69 -2.70
CA SER A 17 10.12 10.00 -1.33
C SER A 17 11.04 8.90 -0.77
N LEU A 18 10.70 7.63 -1.01
CA LEU A 18 11.53 6.49 -0.61
C LEU A 18 12.87 6.47 -1.36
N GLU A 19 12.92 6.90 -2.61
CA GLU A 19 14.18 7.04 -3.36
C GLU A 19 15.07 8.13 -2.76
N LYS A 20 14.51 9.31 -2.46
CA LYS A 20 15.25 10.38 -1.78
C LYS A 20 15.79 9.95 -0.42
N LEU A 21 15.01 9.18 0.36
CA LEU A 21 15.48 8.63 1.64
C LEU A 21 16.64 7.64 1.46
N THR A 22 16.60 6.86 0.38
CA THR A 22 17.68 5.97 -0.04
C THR A 22 18.98 6.74 -0.30
N GLU A 23 18.91 7.88 -1.00
CA GLU A 23 20.06 8.71 -1.38
C GLU A 23 20.77 9.35 -0.18
N LEU A 24 20.09 9.50 0.96
CA LEU A 24 20.68 10.06 2.18
C LEU A 24 21.77 9.16 2.79
N ASN A 25 21.85 7.88 2.40
CA ASN A 25 22.81 6.90 2.95
C ASN A 25 22.80 6.87 4.49
N ALA A 26 21.62 6.95 5.10
CA ALA A 26 21.49 6.96 6.55
C ALA A 26 21.91 5.61 7.17
N GLY A 27 22.54 5.66 8.33
CA GLY A 27 22.92 4.47 9.10
C GLY A 27 21.82 3.93 10.03
N LEU A 28 20.75 4.70 10.26
CA LEU A 28 19.67 4.32 11.17
C LEU A 28 18.34 4.96 10.76
N ILE A 29 17.24 4.21 10.87
CA ILE A 29 15.86 4.73 10.77
C ILE A 29 15.23 4.67 12.15
N TYR A 30 14.56 5.74 12.57
CA TYR A 30 13.65 5.75 13.71
C TYR A 30 12.21 5.77 13.20
N PHE A 31 11.48 4.67 13.40
CA PHE A 31 10.08 4.59 13.06
C PHE A 31 9.22 5.23 14.16
N ALA A 32 8.13 5.89 13.77
CA ALA A 32 7.16 6.46 14.70
C ALA A 32 6.56 5.39 15.65
N HIS A 33 6.50 4.15 15.16
CA HIS A 33 6.12 2.96 15.92
C HIS A 33 7.19 1.89 15.65
N PHE A 34 7.47 0.98 16.59
CA PHE A 34 8.43 -0.13 16.43
C PHE A 34 9.93 0.19 16.62
N GLY A 35 10.30 1.42 16.98
CA GLY A 35 11.66 1.76 17.39
C GLY A 35 12.62 2.00 16.23
N ALA A 36 13.90 1.63 16.40
CA ALA A 36 14.96 1.93 15.45
C ALA A 36 15.53 0.68 14.77
N THR A 37 16.03 0.83 13.54
CA THR A 37 16.73 -0.23 12.80
C THR A 37 17.92 0.34 12.03
N ASP A 38 19.03 -0.39 12.01
CA ASP A 38 20.22 -0.13 11.19
C ASP A 38 20.14 -0.77 9.80
N ARG A 39 19.13 -1.62 9.56
CA ARG A 39 18.82 -2.23 8.26
C ARG A 39 18.06 -1.26 7.35
N VAL A 40 18.62 -0.06 7.17
CA VAL A 40 17.99 1.07 6.49
C VAL A 40 17.61 0.72 5.05
N ARG A 41 18.59 0.23 4.28
CA ARG A 41 18.40 -0.08 2.85
C ARG A 41 17.35 -1.15 2.65
N GLU A 42 17.48 -2.26 3.38
CA GLU A 42 16.52 -3.38 3.35
C GLU A 42 15.09 -2.89 3.68
N SER A 43 14.95 -2.05 4.72
CA SER A 43 13.65 -1.54 5.16
C SER A 43 12.98 -0.66 4.09
N ILE A 44 13.76 0.20 3.42
CA ILE A 44 13.26 1.06 2.34
C ILE A 44 12.88 0.21 1.12
N ASP A 45 13.72 -0.76 0.73
CA ASP A 45 13.45 -1.63 -0.42
C ASP A 45 12.19 -2.49 -0.18
N ILE A 46 12.01 -3.05 1.03
CA ILE A 46 10.77 -3.75 1.42
C ILE A 46 9.55 -2.84 1.29
N ALA A 47 9.63 -1.58 1.72
CA ALA A 47 8.53 -0.63 1.61
C ALA A 47 8.17 -0.35 0.14
N LYS A 48 9.19 -0.11 -0.71
CA LYS A 48 9.02 0.09 -2.16
C LYS A 48 8.38 -1.13 -2.82
N ASP A 49 8.87 -2.33 -2.49
CA ASP A 49 8.36 -3.56 -3.07
C ASP A 49 6.91 -3.81 -2.69
N LYS A 50 6.54 -3.62 -1.41
CA LYS A 50 5.14 -3.77 -0.99
C LYS A 50 4.21 -2.77 -1.68
N LEU A 51 4.63 -1.52 -1.87
CA LEU A 51 3.86 -0.53 -2.65
C LEU A 51 3.69 -0.95 -4.11
N LYS A 52 4.75 -1.42 -4.76
CA LYS A 52 4.72 -1.90 -6.15
C LYS A 52 3.84 -3.13 -6.31
N THR A 53 3.96 -4.11 -5.41
CA THR A 53 3.12 -5.32 -5.41
C THR A 53 1.65 -4.95 -5.30
N TRP A 54 1.28 -4.07 -4.36
CA TRP A 54 -0.09 -3.61 -4.21
C TRP A 54 -0.57 -2.86 -5.46
N ASN A 55 0.25 -1.97 -6.01
CA ASN A 55 -0.06 -1.28 -7.27
C ASN A 55 -0.35 -2.26 -8.42
N THR A 56 0.48 -3.27 -8.63
CA THR A 56 0.27 -4.30 -9.66
C THR A 56 -1.05 -5.03 -9.46
N ILE A 57 -1.33 -5.52 -8.25
CA ILE A 57 -2.56 -6.26 -7.95
C ILE A 57 -3.79 -5.36 -8.20
N ILE A 58 -3.77 -4.15 -7.66
CA ILE A 58 -4.92 -3.25 -7.69
C ILE A 58 -5.17 -2.75 -9.11
N SER A 59 -4.13 -2.30 -9.82
CA SER A 59 -4.26 -1.80 -11.21
C SER A 59 -4.82 -2.85 -12.17
N GLN A 60 -4.42 -4.13 -12.04
CA GLN A 60 -4.96 -5.22 -12.86
C GLN A 60 -6.47 -5.39 -12.66
N THR A 61 -6.94 -5.20 -11.43
CA THR A 61 -8.37 -5.33 -11.08
C THR A 61 -9.18 -4.05 -11.29
N PHE A 62 -8.55 -2.88 -11.25
CA PHE A 62 -9.22 -1.58 -11.39
C PHE A 62 -9.83 -1.39 -12.78
N ASN A 63 -9.23 -2.00 -13.81
CA ASN A 63 -9.74 -1.96 -15.18
C ASN A 63 -10.94 -2.89 -15.41
N GLU A 64 -11.28 -3.77 -14.46
CA GLU A 64 -12.38 -4.73 -14.57
C GLU A 64 -13.70 -4.18 -13.96
N GLU A 65 -14.06 -2.92 -14.21
CA GLU A 65 -15.33 -2.21 -13.88
C GLU A 65 -16.03 -2.44 -12.51
N ASN A 66 -15.47 -3.20 -11.58
CA ASN A 66 -16.15 -3.63 -10.38
C ASN A 66 -15.22 -3.51 -9.17
N PHE A 67 -15.35 -2.37 -8.50
CA PHE A 67 -14.74 -2.03 -7.21
C PHE A 67 -14.79 -3.19 -6.20
N GLU A 68 -15.93 -3.88 -6.12
CA GLU A 68 -16.14 -4.98 -5.18
C GLU A 68 -15.30 -6.22 -5.54
N ALA A 69 -15.15 -6.50 -6.84
CA ALA A 69 -14.33 -7.61 -7.32
C ALA A 69 -12.84 -7.39 -7.07
N ALA A 70 -12.35 -6.17 -7.29
CA ALA A 70 -10.99 -5.76 -6.96
C ALA A 70 -10.71 -5.91 -5.47
N PHE A 71 -11.58 -5.35 -4.63
CA PHE A 71 -11.50 -5.44 -3.17
C PHE A 71 -11.45 -6.89 -2.69
N LYS A 72 -12.32 -7.75 -3.22
CA LYS A 72 -12.35 -9.19 -2.87
C LYS A 72 -11.06 -9.92 -3.25
N LYS A 73 -10.49 -9.67 -4.43
CA LYS A 73 -9.23 -10.28 -4.88
C LYS A 73 -8.06 -9.88 -3.97
N ILE A 74 -7.92 -8.60 -3.67
CA ILE A 74 -6.84 -8.07 -2.81
C ILE A 74 -6.98 -8.62 -1.38
N ARG A 75 -8.21 -8.63 -0.86
CA ARG A 75 -8.50 -9.16 0.47
C ARG A 75 -8.14 -10.65 0.56
N ALA A 76 -8.46 -11.46 -0.45
CA ALA A 76 -8.11 -12.88 -0.48
C ALA A 76 -6.59 -13.12 -0.45
N GLN A 77 -5.81 -12.32 -1.19
CA GLN A 77 -4.35 -12.42 -1.19
C GLN A 77 -3.73 -11.94 0.14
N LEU A 78 -4.30 -10.91 0.76
CA LEU A 78 -3.82 -10.45 2.07
C LEU A 78 -4.20 -11.40 3.19
N TYR A 79 -5.34 -12.09 3.06
CA TYR A 79 -5.70 -13.16 3.98
C TYR A 79 -4.72 -14.34 3.95
N SER A 80 -4.13 -14.68 2.79
CA SER A 80 -3.10 -15.72 2.73
C SER A 80 -1.79 -15.29 3.39
N GLU A 81 -1.39 -14.02 3.26
CA GLU A 81 -0.22 -13.47 3.98
C GLU A 81 -0.46 -13.40 5.51
N LEU A 82 -1.71 -13.28 5.94
CA LEU A 82 -2.11 -13.17 7.35
C LEU A 82 -2.57 -14.50 7.97
N GLU A 83 -2.44 -15.64 7.29
CA GLU A 83 -2.75 -16.98 7.85
C GLU A 83 -2.12 -17.20 9.23
N PRO A 84 -0.85 -16.83 9.49
CA PRO A 84 -0.26 -16.99 10.82
C PRO A 84 -0.96 -16.17 11.91
N ALA A 85 -1.67 -15.10 11.55
CA ALA A 85 -2.42 -14.25 12.48
C ALA A 85 -3.85 -14.76 12.77
N ARG A 86 -4.32 -15.80 12.06
CA ARG A 86 -5.66 -16.39 12.29
C ARG A 86 -5.82 -17.09 13.64
N GLU A 87 -4.72 -17.41 14.31
CA GLU A 87 -4.75 -17.92 15.69
C GLU A 87 -5.42 -16.93 16.66
N SER A 88 -5.50 -15.65 16.27
CA SER A 88 -6.28 -14.62 16.95
C SER A 88 -7.31 -14.00 16.01
N GLU A 89 -8.57 -14.43 16.14
CA GLU A 89 -9.68 -13.92 15.34
C GLU A 89 -9.82 -12.39 15.44
N SER A 90 -9.64 -11.81 16.64
CA SER A 90 -9.74 -10.36 16.84
C SER A 90 -8.63 -9.58 16.13
N LEU A 91 -7.40 -10.09 16.16
CA LEU A 91 -6.27 -9.50 15.45
C LEU A 91 -6.47 -9.61 13.94
N TYR A 92 -6.89 -10.77 13.46
CA TYR A 92 -7.18 -11.01 12.05
C TYR A 92 -8.28 -10.07 11.53
N GLN A 93 -9.39 -9.93 12.26
CA GLN A 93 -10.45 -8.99 11.88
C GLN A 93 -9.96 -7.55 11.87
N TYR A 94 -9.21 -7.12 12.89
CA TYR A 94 -8.66 -5.77 12.94
C TYR A 94 -7.73 -5.47 11.74
N LEU A 95 -6.81 -6.39 11.45
CA LEU A 95 -5.84 -6.22 10.37
C LEU A 95 -6.50 -6.29 9.00
N ALA A 96 -7.30 -7.32 8.72
CA ALA A 96 -7.79 -7.58 7.38
C ALA A 96 -9.09 -6.84 7.04
N SER A 97 -10.02 -6.74 8.00
CA SER A 97 -11.30 -6.05 7.78
C SER A 97 -11.18 -4.54 8.05
N GLY A 98 -10.27 -4.12 8.94
CA GLY A 98 -10.01 -2.72 9.25
C GLY A 98 -8.86 -2.13 8.41
N ILE A 99 -7.63 -2.43 8.80
CA ILE A 99 -6.43 -1.75 8.26
C ILE A 99 -6.26 -2.00 6.76
N VAL A 100 -6.32 -3.25 6.31
CA VAL A 100 -6.20 -3.58 4.88
C VAL A 100 -7.28 -2.90 4.06
N ALA A 101 -8.53 -2.97 4.50
CA ALA A 101 -9.64 -2.36 3.76
C ALA A 101 -9.45 -0.85 3.57
N MET A 102 -9.05 -0.15 4.63
CA MET A 102 -8.76 1.29 4.59
C MET A 102 -7.60 1.62 3.65
N ASN A 103 -6.55 0.81 3.61
CA ASN A 103 -5.39 1.09 2.76
C ASN A 103 -5.70 0.79 1.28
N VAL A 104 -6.54 -0.20 0.99
CA VAL A 104 -7.02 -0.47 -0.38
C VAL A 104 -7.85 0.69 -0.92
N THR A 105 -8.73 1.29 -0.11
CA THR A 105 -9.54 2.44 -0.56
C THR A 105 -8.69 3.66 -0.93
N GLY A 106 -7.53 3.85 -0.31
CA GLY A 106 -6.59 4.90 -0.71
C GLY A 106 -5.96 4.68 -2.07
N PHE A 107 -5.55 3.45 -2.41
CA PHE A 107 -5.10 3.12 -3.77
C PHE A 107 -6.20 3.32 -4.80
N LEU A 108 -7.43 2.89 -4.49
CA LEU A 108 -8.57 3.06 -5.40
C LEU A 108 -8.86 4.54 -5.67
N LYS A 109 -8.81 5.38 -4.63
CA LYS A 109 -8.92 6.83 -4.78
C LYS A 109 -7.80 7.41 -5.65
N TYR A 110 -6.56 6.99 -5.42
CA TYR A 110 -5.41 7.40 -6.25
C TYR A 110 -5.63 7.08 -7.74
N PHE A 111 -6.12 5.88 -8.07
CA PHE A 111 -6.39 5.53 -9.47
C PHE A 111 -7.55 6.31 -10.08
N GLN A 112 -8.62 6.57 -9.32
CA GLN A 112 -9.72 7.45 -9.76
C GLN A 112 -9.19 8.85 -10.09
N ASP A 113 -8.42 9.45 -9.19
CA ASP A 113 -7.85 10.80 -9.39
C ASP A 113 -6.88 10.83 -10.56
N LYS A 114 -6.04 9.79 -10.71
CA LYS A 114 -5.13 9.66 -11.84
C LYS A 114 -5.86 9.57 -13.17
N LYS A 115 -6.95 8.80 -13.26
CA LYS A 115 -7.79 8.71 -14.46
C LYS A 115 -8.38 10.08 -14.81
N THR A 116 -8.96 10.79 -13.84
CA THR A 116 -9.51 12.14 -14.05
C THR A 116 -8.44 13.13 -14.52
N ARG A 117 -7.24 13.13 -13.90
CA ARG A 117 -6.12 13.99 -14.34
C ARG A 117 -5.72 13.72 -15.80
N ILE A 118 -5.64 12.45 -16.21
CA ILE A 118 -5.29 12.07 -17.59
C ILE A 118 -6.38 12.51 -18.58
N GLU A 119 -7.66 12.41 -18.22
CA GLU A 119 -8.78 12.84 -19.05
C GLU A 119 -8.81 14.36 -19.24
N MET A 120 -8.49 15.14 -18.21
CA MET A 120 -8.42 16.61 -18.28
C MET A 120 -7.27 17.12 -19.16
N VAL A 121 -6.13 16.41 -19.21
CA VAL A 121 -4.98 16.80 -20.05
C VAL A 121 -5.20 16.51 -21.54
N LYS A 122 -6.18 15.65 -21.86
CA LYS A 122 -6.52 15.28 -23.25
C LYS A 122 -7.60 16.18 -23.88
N GLN A 123 -8.21 17.09 -23.12
CA GLN A 123 -9.18 18.09 -23.59
C GLN A 123 -8.46 19.41 -23.90
#